data_AF-A0A444X239-F1
#
_entry.id   AF-A0A444X239-F1
#
_cell.length_a   1.000
_cell.length_b   1.000
_cell.length_c   1.000
_cell.angle_alpha   90.00
_cell.angle_beta   90.00
_cell.angle_gamma   90.00
#
_symmetry.space_group_name_H-M   'P 1'
#
loop_
_entity.id
_entity.type
_entity.pdbx_description
1 polymer ?
#
loop_
_entity_poly.entity_id
_entity_poly.type
_entity_poly.pdbx_seq_one_letter_code
_entity_poly.pdbx_strand_id
1 'polypeptide(L)'
;MEDSSNHRRHKSHRHRPSTTTTTVSTTTGESDCEVEEGEEGDPEVWANMNRSFRQVQSVLDRNRALIQQVNENHQSRIPDKMVKNVSLIQELNGNISKVVSMYSDLNSNFTNACQHRSKNGNSLRRGDN
;
A
#
# COMPACT_ATOMS: atom_id res chain seq x y z
N MET A 1 37.72 -66.37 7.57
CA MET A 1 37.04 -65.39 6.71
C MET A 1 37.03 -64.09 7.48
N GLU A 2 38.03 -63.25 7.20
CA GLU A 2 38.08 -61.87 7.65
C GLU A 2 37.23 -61.04 6.70
N ASP A 3 36.37 -60.18 7.22
CA ASP A 3 35.80 -59.09 6.43
C ASP A 3 36.10 -57.78 7.14
N SER A 4 36.90 -56.97 6.47
CA SER A 4 37.23 -55.58 6.80
C SER A 4 36.44 -54.71 5.83
N SER A 5 35.49 -53.89 6.28
CA SER A 5 35.04 -52.76 5.45
C SER A 5 34.28 -51.65 6.19
N ASN A 6 35.03 -50.60 6.51
CA ASN A 6 34.76 -49.19 6.19
C ASN A 6 33.39 -48.51 6.45
N HIS A 7 33.48 -47.50 7.34
CA HIS A 7 33.17 -46.08 7.10
C HIS A 7 31.86 -45.68 6.37
N ARG A 8 30.95 -45.02 7.10
CA ARG A 8 30.50 -43.66 6.72
C ARG A 8 29.75 -42.92 7.83
N ARG A 9 30.19 -41.67 8.02
CA ARG A 9 29.68 -40.65 8.93
C ARG A 9 28.25 -40.25 8.54
N HIS A 10 27.29 -40.33 9.46
CA HIS A 10 26.05 -39.59 9.34
C HIS A 10 26.16 -38.27 10.12
N LYS A 11 26.33 -37.18 9.35
CA LYS A 11 26.21 -35.81 9.85
C LYS A 11 24.73 -35.49 10.03
N SER A 12 24.27 -35.39 11.27
CA SER A 12 22.96 -34.81 11.58
C SER A 12 23.04 -33.29 11.40
N HIS A 13 22.32 -32.78 10.40
CA HIS A 13 22.28 -31.37 10.05
C HIS A 13 21.39 -30.61 11.04
N ARG A 14 22.03 -29.66 11.74
CA ARG A 14 21.44 -28.66 12.61
C ARG A 14 20.53 -27.73 11.80
N HIS A 15 19.24 -27.71 12.11
CA HIS A 15 18.30 -26.74 11.56
C HIS A 15 18.61 -25.34 12.09
N ARG A 16 18.90 -24.43 11.15
CA ARG A 16 19.13 -23.00 11.35
C ARG A 16 17.78 -22.28 11.19
N PRO A 17 17.40 -21.35 12.08
CA PRO A 17 16.19 -20.55 11.91
C PRO A 17 16.35 -19.60 10.72
N SER A 18 15.36 -19.59 9.83
CA SER A 18 15.34 -18.75 8.64
C SER A 18 14.74 -17.38 8.99
N THR A 19 15.61 -16.37 9.10
CA THR A 19 15.21 -14.96 9.07
C THR A 19 14.74 -14.65 7.65
N THR A 20 13.46 -14.38 7.47
CA THR A 20 12.94 -13.90 6.17
C THR A 20 13.28 -12.43 6.07
N THR A 21 14.46 -12.15 5.52
CA THR A 21 14.79 -10.83 4.96
C THR A 21 14.09 -10.76 3.61
N THR A 22 13.06 -9.92 3.50
CA THR A 22 12.48 -9.55 2.20
C THR A 22 13.53 -8.74 1.45
N THR A 23 14.34 -9.42 0.66
CA THR A 23 15.27 -8.82 -0.29
C THR A 23 14.41 -8.19 -1.40
N VAL A 24 14.45 -6.86 -1.50
CA VAL A 24 13.89 -6.14 -2.64
C VAL A 24 14.70 -6.55 -3.86
N SER A 25 14.11 -7.33 -4.77
CA SER A 25 14.73 -7.67 -6.04
C SER A 25 14.66 -6.46 -6.96
N THR A 26 15.77 -5.72 -7.07
CA THR A 26 16.05 -4.87 -8.23
C THR A 26 16.28 -5.79 -9.42
N THR A 27 15.25 -5.95 -10.25
CA THR A 27 15.44 -6.45 -11.61
C THR A 27 16.06 -5.31 -12.42
N THR A 28 17.39 -5.35 -12.54
CA THR A 28 18.14 -4.61 -13.55
C THR A 28 17.72 -5.14 -14.91
N GLY A 29 16.61 -4.62 -15.43
CA GLY A 29 16.38 -4.54 -16.86
C GLY A 29 17.12 -3.28 -17.31
N GLU A 30 18.15 -3.46 -18.13
CA GLU A 30 18.74 -2.37 -18.91
C GLU A 30 17.67 -1.86 -19.88
N SER A 31 16.81 -0.97 -19.37
CA SER A 31 16.14 0.02 -20.18
C SER A 31 17.01 1.24 -20.08
N ASP A 32 17.58 1.66 -21.20
CA ASP A 32 18.12 2.99 -21.40
C ASP A 32 16.96 3.98 -21.28
N CYS A 33 16.49 4.18 -20.05
CA CYS A 33 15.65 5.29 -19.68
C CYS A 33 16.65 6.41 -19.48
N GLU A 34 16.87 7.20 -20.53
CA GLU A 34 17.23 8.59 -20.35
C GLU A 34 16.28 9.12 -19.28
N VAL A 35 16.79 9.31 -18.07
CA VAL A 35 16.14 10.15 -17.08
C VAL A 35 16.34 11.55 -17.64
N GLU A 36 15.55 11.90 -18.66
CA GLU A 36 15.07 13.26 -18.79
C GLU A 36 14.61 13.62 -17.38
N GLU A 37 15.26 14.60 -16.75
CA GLU A 37 14.82 15.18 -15.49
C GLU A 37 13.43 15.77 -15.75
N GLY A 38 12.44 14.88 -15.71
CA GLY A 38 11.07 15.17 -16.03
C GLY A 38 10.59 16.13 -14.97
N GLU A 39 10.30 17.35 -15.42
CA GLU A 39 9.73 18.46 -14.67
C GLU A 39 9.14 18.01 -13.34
N GLU A 40 9.78 18.44 -12.24
CA GLU A 40 9.27 18.29 -10.89
C GLU A 40 7.77 18.59 -10.91
N GLY A 41 6.97 17.54 -10.68
CA GLY A 41 5.51 17.65 -10.71
C GLY A 41 5.07 18.80 -9.81
N ASP A 42 4.03 19.53 -10.22
CA ASP A 42 3.59 20.74 -9.51
C ASP A 42 3.54 20.47 -7.99
N PRO A 43 4.40 21.13 -7.19
CA PRO A 43 4.55 20.84 -5.77
C PRO A 43 3.24 21.01 -5.01
N GLU A 44 2.32 21.86 -5.51
CA GLU A 44 0.99 22.02 -4.95
C GLU A 44 0.11 20.77 -5.15
N VAL A 45 0.17 20.17 -6.35
CA VAL A 45 -0.54 18.92 -6.67
C VAL A 45 -0.03 17.80 -5.77
N TRP A 46 1.30 17.69 -5.60
CA TRP A 46 1.90 16.69 -4.72
C TRP A 46 1.52 16.90 -3.25
N ALA A 47 1.48 18.14 -2.77
CA ALA A 47 1.06 18.47 -1.41
C ALA A 47 -0.40 18.06 -1.16
N ASN A 48 -1.30 18.31 -2.13
CA ASN A 48 -2.71 17.92 -2.06
C ASN A 48 -2.89 16.40 -2.07
N MET A 49 -2.12 15.68 -2.88
CA MET A 49 -2.10 14.21 -2.89
C MET A 49 -1.66 13.65 -1.54
N ASN A 50 -0.54 14.14 -1.00
CA ASN A 50 -0.03 13.72 0.31
C ASN A 50 -1.05 13.95 1.44
N ARG A 51 -1.76 15.09 1.41
CA ARG A 51 -2.83 15.36 2.38
C ARG A 51 -3.96 14.34 2.25
N SER A 52 -4.40 14.06 1.02
CA SER A 52 -5.48 13.12 0.72
C SER A 52 -5.11 11.70 1.18
N PHE A 53 -3.87 11.26 0.92
CA PHE A 53 -3.39 9.96 1.41
C PHE A 53 -3.37 9.86 2.93
N ARG A 54 -2.90 10.91 3.64
CA ARG A 54 -2.95 10.94 5.11
C ARG A 54 -4.38 10.84 5.64
N GLN A 55 -5.34 11.48 4.97
CA GLN A 55 -6.74 11.36 5.33
C GLN A 55 -7.27 9.94 5.13
N VAL A 56 -7.01 9.33 3.97
CA VAL A 56 -7.37 7.92 3.72
C VAL A 56 -6.76 7.00 4.77
N GLN A 57 -5.47 7.17 5.09
CA GLN A 57 -4.78 6.40 6.14
C GLN A 57 -5.50 6.51 7.48
N SER A 58 -5.83 7.73 7.93
CA SER A 58 -6.55 7.93 9.20
C SER A 58 -7.92 7.24 9.24
N VAL A 59 -8.65 7.19 8.12
CA VAL A 59 -9.92 6.48 8.04
C VAL A 59 -9.72 4.96 8.10
N LEU A 60 -8.67 4.44 7.44
CA LEU A 60 -8.34 3.02 7.49
C LEU A 60 -7.82 2.57 8.86
N ASP A 61 -7.04 3.40 9.55
CA ASP A 61 -6.62 3.16 10.93
C ASP A 61 -7.83 3.09 11.87
N ARG A 62 -8.82 3.98 11.66
CA ARG A 62 -10.10 3.92 12.38
C ARG A 62 -10.83 2.61 12.09
N ASN A 63 -10.87 2.14 10.84
CA ASN A 63 -11.46 0.85 10.49
C ASN A 63 -10.76 -0.32 11.21
N ARG A 64 -9.44 -0.29 11.30
CA ARG A 64 -8.68 -1.31 12.04
C ARG A 64 -9.11 -1.35 13.51
N ALA A 65 -9.24 -0.20 14.16
CA ALA A 65 -9.70 -0.11 15.54
C ALA A 65 -11.15 -0.58 15.72
N LEU A 66 -12.05 -0.25 14.78
CA LEU A 66 -13.45 -0.71 14.79
C LEU A 66 -13.54 -2.24 14.69
N ILE A 67 -12.82 -2.84 13.74
CA ILE A 67 -12.80 -4.30 13.57
C ILE A 67 -12.29 -4.99 14.84
N GLN A 68 -11.24 -4.43 15.44
CA GLN A 68 -10.71 -4.94 16.71
C GLN A 68 -11.77 -4.93 17.82
N GLN A 69 -12.50 -3.81 17.98
CA GLN A 69 -13.58 -3.71 18.97
C GLN A 69 -14.74 -4.67 18.67
N VAL A 70 -15.12 -4.83 17.40
CA VAL A 70 -16.16 -5.79 16.99
C VAL A 70 -15.77 -7.22 17.38
N ASN A 71 -14.51 -7.59 17.16
CA ASN A 71 -13.97 -8.89 17.51
C ASN A 71 -13.94 -9.10 19.04
N GLU A 72 -13.50 -8.10 19.81
CA GLU A 72 -13.49 -8.15 21.28
C GLU A 72 -14.89 -8.32 21.86
N ASN A 73 -15.86 -7.57 21.33
CA ASN A 73 -17.27 -7.68 21.73
C ASN A 73 -17.84 -9.08 21.42
N HIS A 74 -17.44 -9.68 20.29
CA HIS A 74 -17.85 -11.04 19.94
C HIS A 74 -17.23 -12.09 20.87
N GLN A 75 -15.93 -11.97 21.14
CA GLN A 75 -15.21 -12.87 22.04
C GLN A 75 -15.73 -12.82 23.47
N SER A 76 -16.18 -11.65 23.95
CA SER A 76 -16.70 -11.53 25.31
C SER A 76 -18.05 -12.20 25.51
N ARG A 77 -18.80 -12.51 24.43
CA ARG A 77 -20.14 -13.14 24.46
C ARG A 77 -21.16 -12.40 25.36
N ILE A 78 -20.97 -11.09 25.55
CA ILE A 78 -21.89 -10.25 26.33
C ILE A 78 -22.94 -9.69 25.37
N PRO A 79 -24.24 -9.98 25.56
CA PRO A 79 -25.30 -9.55 24.63
C PRO A 79 -25.28 -8.06 24.32
N ASP A 80 -25.12 -7.20 25.33
CA ASP A 80 -25.11 -5.75 25.16
C ASP A 80 -23.95 -5.26 24.28
N LYS A 81 -22.79 -5.92 24.37
CA LYS A 81 -21.63 -5.61 23.52
C LYS A 81 -21.85 -6.07 22.08
N MET A 82 -22.52 -7.20 21.88
CA MET A 82 -22.91 -7.66 20.55
C MET A 82 -23.87 -6.70 19.86
N VAL A 83 -24.80 -6.09 20.60
CA VAL A 83 -25.68 -5.03 20.05
C VAL A 83 -24.86 -3.83 19.57
N LYS A 84 -23.81 -3.44 20.31
CA LYS A 84 -22.89 -2.35 19.89
C LYS A 84 -22.12 -2.67 18.60
N ASN A 85 -21.94 -3.94 18.23
CA ASN A 85 -21.31 -4.28 16.95
C ASN A 85 -22.11 -3.75 15.75
N VAL A 86 -23.43 -3.59 15.87
CA VAL A 86 -24.26 -3.03 14.79
C VAL A 86 -23.80 -1.61 14.46
N SER A 87 -23.63 -0.74 15.47
CA SER A 87 -23.20 0.64 15.22
C SER A 87 -21.74 0.71 14.76
N LEU A 88 -20.86 -0.15 15.30
CA LEU A 88 -19.47 -0.22 14.86
C LEU A 88 -19.35 -0.64 13.39
N ILE A 89 -20.16 -1.61 12.94
CA ILE A 89 -20.21 -2.05 11.54
C ILE A 89 -20.84 -0.99 10.63
N GLN A 90 -21.85 -0.26 11.11
CA GLN A 90 -22.38 0.88 10.37
C GLN A 90 -21.30 1.96 10.15
N GLU A 91 -20.49 2.24 11.17
CA GLU A 91 -19.37 3.17 11.04
C GLU A 91 -18.32 2.65 10.05
N LEU A 92 -17.98 1.36 10.09
CA LEU A 92 -17.09 0.72 9.10
C LEU A 92 -17.59 0.94 7.67
N ASN A 93 -18.87 0.69 7.41
CA ASN A 93 -19.48 0.87 6.09
C ASN A 93 -19.47 2.34 5.63
N GLY A 94 -19.71 3.27 6.56
CA GLY A 94 -19.60 4.71 6.30
C GLY A 94 -18.17 5.10 5.93
N ASN A 95 -17.18 4.58 6.66
CA ASN A 95 -15.77 4.83 6.38
C ASN A 95 -15.34 4.26 5.01
N ILE A 96 -15.83 3.09 4.59
CA ILE A 96 -15.58 2.57 3.23
C ILE A 96 -16.12 3.53 2.18
N SER A 97 -17.35 4.02 2.35
CA SER A 97 -17.95 5.00 1.43
C SER A 97 -17.12 6.29 1.35
N LYS A 98 -16.61 6.76 2.49
CA LYS A 98 -15.72 7.93 2.58
C LYS A 98 -14.37 7.70 1.90
N VAL A 99 -13.78 6.51 2.03
CA VAL A 99 -12.53 6.17 1.33
C VAL A 99 -12.76 6.17 -0.18
N VAL A 100 -13.88 5.61 -0.65
CA VAL A 100 -14.23 5.63 -2.08
C VAL A 100 -14.36 7.07 -2.59
N SER A 101 -15.03 7.96 -1.87
CA SER A 101 -15.15 9.37 -2.30
C SER A 101 -13.78 10.07 -2.34
N MET A 102 -12.95 9.87 -1.32
CA MET A 102 -11.59 10.44 -1.29
C MET A 102 -10.73 9.98 -2.47
N TYR A 103 -10.85 8.70 -2.87
CA TYR A 103 -10.14 8.20 -4.05
C TYR A 103 -10.70 8.78 -5.36
N SER A 104 -12.01 8.98 -5.45
CA SER A 104 -12.63 9.68 -6.60
C SER A 104 -12.10 11.10 -6.73
N ASP A 105 -12.02 11.84 -5.62
CA ASP A 105 -11.49 13.20 -5.58
C ASP A 105 -10.01 13.23 -5.97
N LEU A 106 -9.22 12.30 -5.42
CA LEU A 106 -7.79 12.18 -5.74
C LEU A 106 -7.57 11.88 -7.22
N ASN A 107 -8.31 10.92 -7.78
CA ASN A 107 -8.21 10.55 -9.20
C ASN A 107 -8.60 11.72 -10.12
N SER A 108 -9.65 12.47 -9.75
CA SER A 108 -10.09 13.65 -10.51
C SER A 108 -9.04 14.76 -10.45
N ASN A 109 -8.49 15.06 -9.26
CA ASN A 109 -7.44 16.05 -9.08
C ASN A 109 -6.18 15.70 -9.87
N PHE A 110 -5.76 14.43 -9.84
CA PHE A 110 -4.62 13.94 -10.61
C PHE A 110 -4.85 14.07 -12.13
N THR A 111 -6.00 13.62 -12.61
CA THR A 111 -6.36 13.71 -14.03
C THR A 111 -6.36 15.16 -14.52
N ASN A 112 -6.90 16.07 -13.72
CA ASN A 112 -6.93 17.50 -14.02
C ASN A 112 -5.51 18.09 -14.08
N ALA A 113 -4.65 17.74 -13.13
CA ALA A 113 -3.25 18.18 -13.11
C ALA A 113 -2.48 17.73 -14.37
N CYS A 114 -2.65 16.47 -14.78
CA CYS A 114 -2.05 15.95 -16.01
C CYS A 114 -2.57 16.64 -17.28
N GLN A 115 -3.89 16.89 -17.36
CA GLN A 115 -4.50 17.57 -18.50
C GLN A 115 -4.03 19.03 -18.63
N HIS A 116 -3.86 19.74 -17.51
CA HIS A 116 -3.36 21.11 -17.50
C HIS A 116 -1.93 21.18 -18.05
N ARG A 117 -1.07 20.22 -17.69
CA ARG A 117 0.30 20.11 -18.21
C ARG A 117 0.32 19.85 -19.72
N SER A 118 -0.53 18.94 -20.21
CA SER A 118 -0.63 18.62 -21.64
C SER A 118 -1.07 19.83 -22.49
N LYS A 119 -1.98 20.66 -22.00
CA LYS A 119 -2.44 21.87 -22.70
C LYS A 119 -1.38 22.96 -22.76
N ASN A 120 -0.60 23.14 -21.68
CA ASN A 120 0.43 24.18 -21.60
C ASN A 120 1.70 23.83 -22.39
N GLY A 121 2.00 22.53 -22.56
CA GLY A 121 3.10 22.07 -23.42
C GLY A 121 2.85 22.31 -24.92
N ASN A 122 1.59 22.31 -25.36
CA ASN A 122 1.23 22.54 -26.78
C ASN A 122 1.26 24.02 -27.20
N SER A 123 1.14 24.97 -26.27
CA SER A 123 1.18 26.39 -26.61
C SER A 123 2.59 26.93 -26.93
N LEU A 124 3.65 26.26 -26.48
CA LEU A 124 5.03 26.72 -26.70
C LEU A 124 5.62 26.26 -28.04
N ARG A 125 4.96 25.33 -28.75
CA ARG A 125 5.44 24.79 -30.05
C ARG A 125 4.76 25.37 -31.28
N ARG A 126 3.95 26.42 -31.11
CA ARG A 126 3.17 27.05 -32.19
C ARG A 126 3.49 28.54 -32.31
N GLY A 127 4.77 28.90 -32.14
CA GLY A 127 5.28 30.27 -32.15
C GLY A 127 6.41 30.54 -33.14
N ASP A 128 6.83 29.56 -33.94
CA ASP A 128 7.87 29.74 -34.96
C ASP A 128 7.31 29.41 -36.35
N ASN A 129 6.76 30.42 -37.03
CA ASN A 129 6.68 30.47 -38.50
C ASN A 129 6.48 31.90 -39.02
#